data_AF-A0AAE1WVL8-F1
#
_entry.id   AF-A0AAE1WVL8-F1
#
_cell.length_a   1.000
_cell.length_b   1.000
_cell.length_c   1.000
_cell.angle_alpha   90.00
_cell.angle_beta   90.00
_cell.angle_gamma   90.00
#
_symmetry.space_group_name_H-M   'P 1'
#
loop_
_entity.id
_entity.type
_entity.pdbx_description
1 polymer ?
#
loop_
_entity_poly.entity_id
_entity_poly.type
_entity_poly.pdbx_seq_one_letter_code
_entity_poly.pdbx_strand_id
1 'polypeptide(L)'
;MPPHDLRRPFKRAAISDQHRRRELSLQRQAQNRQDAQHQARCLAQTILSLQNDSAEPEQEFEIVPQPEEQAQDFDVRQAARLRGSEARRWFAKQLMLPEWMIDVPDRLNTDWYVCARPAGKRCFVVSSNGTTVSRLRNGSMLHRFPSALPNGSRTNNSSRSGQSYCILDCIFHEPDQTYYVIDMLCWAGMSLYECTAEFRFFWLNSKLVETGACNDPSPYHRYRFRTILIYDCDQEGLKAAYSGSVPYMKDGLLFYNKHAHYQSGNTPLVLVWKDENCSQYVLDTDSTGQVPDQQQLVLELLDDGRLATSDDPPVVFGCLDRDFIQKELGIS
;
A
#
# COMPACT_ATOMS: atom_id res chain seq x y z
N MET A 1 24.33 -5.12 33.75
CA MET A 1 23.59 -6.03 32.85
C MET A 1 23.80 -5.53 31.43
N PRO A 2 24.23 -6.36 30.48
CA PRO A 2 24.30 -5.97 29.09
C PRO A 2 22.85 -5.70 28.59
N PRO A 3 22.63 -4.74 27.69
CA PRO A 3 21.31 -4.53 27.12
C PRO A 3 20.86 -5.82 26.41
N HIS A 4 19.61 -6.23 26.64
CA HIS A 4 18.96 -7.24 25.82
C HIS A 4 18.92 -6.71 24.39
N ASP A 5 19.82 -7.22 23.54
CA ASP A 5 19.90 -6.84 22.13
C ASP A 5 18.71 -7.51 21.41
N LEU A 6 17.54 -6.87 21.45
CA LEU A 6 16.33 -7.28 20.72
C LEU A 6 16.44 -7.01 19.21
N ARG A 7 17.60 -6.53 18.75
CA ARG A 7 17.89 -6.35 17.33
C ARG A 7 18.00 -7.72 16.67
N ARG A 8 17.29 -7.89 15.54
CA ARG A 8 17.44 -9.07 14.68
C ARG A 8 18.92 -9.39 14.49
N PRO A 9 19.41 -10.59 14.86
CA PRO A 9 20.69 -11.07 14.39
C PRO A 9 20.52 -11.36 12.90
N PHE A 10 20.61 -10.31 12.08
CA PHE A 10 20.76 -10.47 10.65
C PHE A 10 22.06 -11.25 10.46
N LYS A 11 21.95 -12.53 10.08
CA LYS A 11 23.04 -13.20 9.35
C LYS A 11 23.31 -12.28 8.17
N ARG A 12 24.38 -11.47 8.25
CA ARG A 12 24.82 -10.63 7.15
C ARG A 12 24.89 -11.52 5.90
N ALA A 13 23.96 -11.32 4.97
CA ALA A 13 24.30 -11.55 3.59
C ALA A 13 25.52 -10.65 3.29
N ALA A 14 26.44 -11.13 2.48
CA ALA A 14 27.60 -10.36 2.08
C ALA A 14 27.13 -9.09 1.36
N ILE A 15 27.10 -7.96 2.09
CA ILE A 15 26.76 -6.61 1.64
C ILE A 15 25.27 -6.47 1.24
N SER A 16 24.51 -5.68 2.01
CA SER A 16 23.18 -5.24 1.57
C SER A 16 23.32 -4.38 0.30
N ASP A 17 22.49 -4.64 -0.71
CA ASP A 17 22.53 -3.98 -2.01
C ASP A 17 21.46 -2.87 -2.14
N GLN A 18 20.77 -2.51 -1.05
CA GLN A 18 19.68 -1.52 -1.05
C GLN A 18 20.10 -0.22 -1.73
N HIS A 19 21.32 0.26 -1.48
CA HIS A 19 21.83 1.46 -2.13
C HIS A 19 21.82 1.35 -3.66
N ARG A 20 22.41 0.29 -4.20
CA ARG A 20 22.46 0.04 -5.65
C ARG A 20 21.06 -0.11 -6.24
N ARG A 21 20.16 -0.77 -5.52
CA ARG A 21 18.77 -0.96 -5.96
C ARG A 21 18.00 0.36 -6.01
N ARG A 22 18.21 1.28 -5.07
CA ARG A 22 17.64 2.64 -5.12
C ARG A 22 18.09 3.38 -6.37
N GLU A 23 19.39 3.38 -6.68
CA GLU A 23 19.93 4.02 -7.89
C GLU A 23 19.31 3.44 -9.16
N LEU A 24 19.23 2.11 -9.26
CA LEU A 24 18.61 1.43 -10.39
C LEU A 24 17.11 1.73 -10.50
N SER A 25 16.38 1.81 -9.38
CA SER A 25 14.95 2.15 -9.39
C SER A 25 14.70 3.58 -9.85
N LEU A 26 15.52 4.55 -9.41
CA LEU A 26 15.47 5.94 -9.88
C LEU A 26 15.79 6.07 -11.38
N GLN A 27 16.77 5.30 -11.88
CA GLN A 27 17.08 5.25 -13.31
C GLN A 27 15.92 4.62 -14.11
N ARG A 28 15.36 3.50 -13.63
CA ARG A 28 14.23 2.82 -14.28
C ARG A 28 13.01 3.73 -14.41
N GLN A 29 12.63 4.46 -13.36
CA GLN A 29 11.47 5.36 -13.44
C GLN A 29 11.67 6.57 -14.36
N ALA A 30 12.92 6.99 -14.61
CA ALA A 30 13.23 8.06 -15.55
C ALA A 30 13.15 7.62 -17.01
N GLN A 31 13.41 6.33 -17.28
CA GLN A 31 13.41 5.74 -18.61
C GLN A 31 12.04 5.19 -19.02
N ASN A 32 11.29 4.64 -18.06
CA ASN A 32 10.00 4.01 -18.32
C ASN A 32 8.88 5.05 -18.19
N ARG A 33 8.28 5.42 -19.32
CA ARG A 33 6.97 6.07 -19.33
C ARG A 33 5.90 5.00 -19.43
N GLN A 34 5.14 4.82 -18.36
CA GLN A 34 3.99 3.93 -18.35
C GLN A 34 2.74 4.75 -18.67
N ASP A 35 1.69 4.12 -19.21
CA ASP A 35 0.40 4.82 -19.35
C ASP A 35 -0.29 4.88 -17.97
N ALA A 36 0.26 5.72 -17.10
CA ALA A 36 -0.22 5.96 -15.74
C ALA A 36 -1.66 6.45 -15.70
N GLN A 37 -2.10 7.15 -16.75
CA GLN A 37 -3.48 7.58 -16.88
C GLN A 37 -4.40 6.40 -17.18
N HIS A 38 -3.96 5.46 -17.99
CA HIS A 38 -4.67 4.21 -18.24
C HIS A 38 -4.75 3.33 -17.00
N GLN A 39 -3.64 3.14 -16.27
CA GLN A 39 -3.62 2.39 -15.01
C GLN A 39 -4.65 2.93 -14.00
N ALA A 40 -4.64 4.24 -13.75
CA ALA A 40 -5.58 4.89 -12.84
C ALA A 40 -7.04 4.70 -13.30
N ARG A 41 -7.30 4.81 -14.61
CA ARG A 41 -8.64 4.64 -15.18
C ARG A 41 -9.14 3.20 -15.00
N CYS A 42 -8.31 2.21 -15.27
CA CYS A 42 -8.70 0.81 -15.14
C CYS A 42 -8.95 0.41 -13.69
N LEU A 43 -8.19 0.94 -12.73
CA LEU A 43 -8.48 0.79 -11.30
C LEU A 43 -9.87 1.33 -10.93
N ALA A 44 -10.18 2.55 -11.36
CA ALA A 44 -11.47 3.16 -11.09
C ALA A 44 -12.62 2.38 -11.75
N GLN A 45 -12.45 1.92 -13.00
CA GLN A 45 -13.47 1.16 -13.73
C GLN A 45 -13.69 -0.24 -13.17
N THR A 46 -12.63 -0.94 -12.75
CA THR A 46 -12.73 -2.28 -12.15
C THR A 46 -13.51 -2.23 -10.84
N ILE A 47 -13.37 -1.16 -10.06
CA ILE A 47 -14.18 -1.01 -8.85
C ILE A 47 -15.66 -0.84 -9.20
N LEU A 48 -15.98 -0.15 -10.29
CA LEU A 48 -17.36 0.03 -10.77
C LEU A 48 -17.98 -1.30 -11.20
N SER A 49 -17.26 -2.12 -11.97
CA SER A 49 -17.77 -3.42 -12.41
C SER A 49 -18.09 -4.34 -11.24
N LEU A 50 -17.26 -4.32 -10.19
CA LEU A 50 -17.47 -5.09 -8.96
C LEU A 50 -18.60 -4.55 -8.06
N GLN A 51 -19.16 -3.36 -8.31
CA GLN A 51 -20.32 -2.88 -7.54
C GLN A 51 -21.62 -3.54 -7.99
N ASN A 52 -21.69 -3.91 -9.27
CA ASN A 52 -22.89 -4.49 -9.86
C ASN A 52 -23.12 -5.96 -9.47
N ASP A 53 -22.12 -6.62 -8.89
CA ASP A 53 -22.17 -8.03 -8.46
C ASP A 53 -22.61 -8.21 -7.00
N SER A 54 -23.35 -7.24 -6.43
CA SER A 54 -23.82 -7.35 -5.05
C SER A 54 -25.06 -8.25 -4.92
N ALA A 55 -24.84 -9.56 -4.92
CA ALA A 55 -25.67 -10.55 -4.24
C ALA A 55 -24.92 -11.89 -4.13
N GLU A 56 -24.22 -12.12 -3.02
CA GLU A 56 -24.35 -13.31 -2.16
C GLU A 56 -23.49 -13.08 -0.90
N PRO A 57 -23.97 -13.50 0.29
CA PRO A 57 -23.13 -13.49 1.50
C PRO A 57 -21.98 -14.50 1.32
N GLU A 58 -20.74 -14.04 1.46
CA GLU A 58 -19.56 -14.92 1.52
C GLU A 58 -19.69 -15.81 2.76
N GLN A 59 -20.22 -17.02 2.60
CA GLN A 59 -19.88 -18.15 3.47
C GLN A 59 -18.40 -18.50 3.20
N GLU A 60 -17.65 -18.79 4.25
CA GLU A 60 -16.31 -19.38 4.15
C GLU A 60 -16.42 -20.71 3.41
N PHE A 61 -16.30 -20.69 2.08
CA PHE A 61 -16.21 -21.88 1.26
C PHE A 61 -14.75 -22.22 1.05
N GLU A 62 -14.38 -23.45 1.43
CA GLU A 62 -13.14 -24.11 1.05
C GLU A 62 -12.89 -23.93 -0.45
N ILE A 63 -11.71 -23.42 -0.77
CA ILE A 63 -11.27 -23.10 -2.11
C ILE A 63 -11.09 -24.43 -2.85
N VAL A 64 -12.09 -24.85 -3.63
CA VAL A 64 -11.93 -25.96 -4.56
C VAL A 64 -11.17 -25.44 -5.77
N PRO A 65 -10.10 -26.11 -6.20
CA PRO A 65 -9.31 -25.59 -7.29
C PRO A 65 -9.70 -26.14 -8.65
N GLN A 66 -9.80 -25.25 -9.63
CA GLN A 66 -9.87 -25.60 -11.04
C GLN A 66 -8.55 -25.25 -11.73
N PRO A 67 -8.22 -25.93 -12.84
CA PRO A 67 -6.93 -25.74 -13.47
C PRO A 67 -6.82 -24.35 -14.12
N GLU A 68 -5.92 -23.49 -13.63
CA GLU A 68 -5.66 -22.15 -14.15
C GLU A 68 -4.54 -22.18 -15.21
N GLU A 69 -4.86 -21.72 -16.42
CA GLU A 69 -3.90 -21.51 -17.51
C GLU A 69 -2.91 -20.38 -17.18
N GLN A 70 -1.65 -20.57 -17.59
CA GLN A 70 -0.50 -19.67 -17.56
C GLN A 70 -0.81 -18.18 -17.30
N ALA A 71 -0.29 -17.65 -16.19
CA ALA A 71 -0.31 -16.23 -15.85
C ALA A 71 0.44 -15.41 -16.90
N GLN A 72 -0.29 -14.88 -17.87
CA GLN A 72 0.14 -13.72 -18.64
C GLN A 72 0.08 -12.50 -17.71
N ASP A 73 1.07 -11.62 -17.81
CA ASP A 73 1.02 -10.27 -17.23
C ASP A 73 -0.32 -9.64 -17.62
N PHE A 74 -1.29 -9.62 -16.69
CA PHE A 74 -2.67 -9.33 -17.03
C PHE A 74 -2.74 -7.90 -17.56
N ASP A 75 -2.94 -7.79 -18.86
CA ASP A 75 -3.14 -6.53 -19.55
C ASP A 75 -4.21 -5.74 -18.79
N VAL A 76 -3.90 -4.49 -18.47
CA VAL A 76 -4.75 -3.53 -17.77
C VAL A 76 -6.17 -3.45 -18.41
N ARG A 77 -6.31 -3.87 -19.69
CA ARG A 77 -7.57 -4.07 -20.42
C ARG A 77 -8.49 -5.16 -19.87
N GLN A 78 -7.97 -6.21 -19.24
CA GLN A 78 -8.75 -7.33 -18.70
C GLN A 78 -9.19 -7.11 -17.24
N ALA A 79 -8.53 -6.17 -16.53
CA ALA A 79 -8.80 -5.90 -15.11
C ALA A 79 -10.29 -5.64 -14.80
N ALA A 80 -11.00 -4.90 -15.67
CA ALA A 80 -12.42 -4.58 -15.47
C ALA A 80 -13.35 -5.82 -15.54
N ARG A 81 -12.89 -6.92 -16.12
CA ARG A 81 -13.61 -8.19 -16.23
C ARG A 81 -13.32 -9.14 -15.08
N LEU A 82 -12.27 -8.91 -14.31
CA LEU A 82 -11.90 -9.76 -13.17
C LEU A 82 -13.02 -9.77 -12.13
N ARG A 83 -13.23 -10.93 -11.52
CA ARG A 83 -14.23 -11.18 -10.47
C ARG A 83 -13.64 -11.99 -9.33
N GLY A 84 -14.34 -12.03 -8.21
CA GLY A 84 -14.02 -12.90 -7.06
C GLY A 84 -12.54 -12.85 -6.62
N SER A 85 -11.91 -14.02 -6.58
CA SER A 85 -10.52 -14.25 -6.19
C SER A 85 -9.51 -13.56 -7.10
N GLU A 86 -9.74 -13.53 -8.42
CA GLU A 86 -8.84 -12.89 -9.39
C GLU A 86 -8.80 -11.38 -9.18
N ALA A 87 -9.97 -10.75 -9.04
CA ALA A 87 -10.06 -9.32 -8.74
C ALA A 87 -9.35 -8.99 -7.43
N ARG A 88 -9.55 -9.82 -6.40
CA ARG A 88 -8.87 -9.70 -5.10
C ARG A 88 -7.35 -9.78 -5.28
N ARG A 89 -6.83 -10.78 -6.01
CA ARG A 89 -5.39 -10.97 -6.30
C ARG A 89 -4.82 -9.78 -7.06
N TRP A 90 -5.56 -9.24 -8.03
CA TRP A 90 -5.15 -8.06 -8.79
C TRP A 90 -5.08 -6.80 -7.92
N PHE A 91 -6.07 -6.54 -7.07
CA PHE A 91 -6.05 -5.41 -6.14
C PHE A 91 -4.94 -5.53 -5.08
N ALA A 92 -4.60 -6.75 -4.66
CA ALA A 92 -3.53 -6.99 -3.69
C ALA A 92 -2.16 -6.50 -4.19
N LYS A 93 -1.95 -6.47 -5.51
CA LYS A 93 -0.70 -6.05 -6.15
C LYS A 93 -0.59 -4.53 -6.36
N GLN A 94 -1.59 -3.72 -6.02
CA GLN A 94 -1.63 -2.30 -6.44
C GLN A 94 -0.89 -1.33 -5.51
N LEU A 95 -0.67 -1.70 -4.25
CA LEU A 95 -0.01 -0.83 -3.27
C LEU A 95 1.49 -0.77 -3.52
N MET A 96 2.09 0.42 -3.32
CA MET A 96 3.53 0.57 -3.19
C MET A 96 3.92 0.16 -1.77
N LEU A 97 4.85 -0.78 -1.66
CA LEU A 97 5.21 -1.41 -0.39
C LEU A 97 6.64 -1.03 0.00
N PRO A 98 6.85 -0.58 1.25
CA PRO A 98 8.18 -0.19 1.70
C PRO A 98 9.05 -1.40 2.01
N GLU A 99 10.35 -1.25 1.80
CA GLU A 99 11.34 -2.16 2.36
C GLU A 99 11.73 -1.78 3.78
N TRP A 100 12.30 -2.72 4.54
CA TRP A 100 12.94 -2.36 5.80
C TRP A 100 14.17 -1.48 5.55
N MET A 101 14.35 -0.44 6.36
CA MET A 101 15.56 0.37 6.32
C MET A 101 16.72 -0.41 6.95
N ILE A 102 17.48 -1.14 6.11
CA ILE A 102 18.69 -1.87 6.53
C ILE A 102 19.90 -0.97 6.34
N ASP A 103 20.05 -0.42 5.13
CA ASP A 103 21.08 0.57 4.82
C ASP A 103 20.48 1.98 4.89
N VAL A 104 21.11 2.86 5.67
CA VAL A 104 20.75 4.28 5.69
C VAL A 104 21.04 4.87 4.29
N PRO A 105 20.04 5.49 3.62
CA PRO A 105 20.28 6.16 2.34
C PRO A 105 21.32 7.25 2.43
N ASP A 106 22.14 7.35 1.39
CA ASP A 106 22.94 8.54 1.15
C ASP A 106 22.02 9.76 0.99
N ARG A 107 22.51 10.91 1.47
CA ARG A 107 21.77 12.18 1.40
C ARG A 107 20.37 12.10 2.01
N LEU A 108 20.19 11.29 3.06
CA LEU A 108 18.93 11.11 3.78
C LEU A 108 18.27 12.47 4.10
N ASN A 109 19.04 13.42 4.64
CA ASN A 109 18.53 14.73 5.06
C ASN A 109 18.06 15.64 3.93
N THR A 110 18.50 15.44 2.68
CA THR A 110 18.10 16.30 1.56
C THR A 110 17.08 15.63 0.66
N ASP A 111 17.24 14.34 0.39
CA ASP A 111 16.53 13.63 -0.68
C ASP A 111 15.41 12.73 -0.15
N TRP A 112 15.17 12.74 1.16
CA TRP A 112 14.14 11.92 1.80
C TRP A 112 13.25 12.73 2.74
N TYR A 113 12.01 12.29 2.81
CA TYR A 113 11.04 12.67 3.83
C TYR A 113 10.92 11.57 4.89
N VAL A 114 10.52 11.94 6.10
CA VAL A 114 10.17 11.05 7.21
C VAL A 114 8.80 11.39 7.78
N CYS A 115 8.02 10.37 8.16
CA CYS A 115 6.74 10.56 8.83
C CYS A 115 6.46 9.46 9.88
N ALA A 116 5.70 9.82 10.90
CA ALA A 116 5.19 8.88 11.89
C ALA A 116 4.06 8.07 11.27
N ARG A 117 4.28 6.77 11.06
CA ARG A 117 3.28 5.88 10.47
C ARG A 117 2.18 5.57 11.49
N PRO A 118 0.89 5.78 11.19
CA PRO A 118 -0.19 5.31 12.04
C PRO A 118 -0.25 3.78 12.12
N ALA A 119 -0.54 3.24 13.30
CA ALA A 119 -1.05 1.88 13.44
C ALA A 119 -2.43 1.78 12.78
N GLY A 120 -2.71 0.67 12.10
CA GLY A 120 -4.02 0.46 11.46
C GLY A 120 -3.96 -0.38 10.18
N LYS A 121 -5.09 -0.43 9.49
CA LYS A 121 -5.26 -1.25 8.29
C LYS A 121 -4.84 -0.48 7.05
N ARG A 122 -3.70 -0.87 6.45
CA ARG A 122 -3.24 -0.34 5.16
C ARG A 122 -4.26 -0.68 4.06
N CYS A 123 -4.73 0.33 3.33
CA CYS A 123 -5.78 0.15 2.34
C CYS A 123 -5.70 1.16 1.19
N PHE A 124 -6.13 0.70 0.03
CA PHE A 124 -6.38 1.53 -1.14
C PHE A 124 -7.79 2.10 -1.04
N VAL A 125 -7.97 3.39 -1.32
CA VAL A 125 -9.29 4.05 -1.32
C VAL A 125 -9.56 4.62 -2.69
N VAL A 126 -10.70 4.28 -3.28
CA VAL A 126 -11.12 4.79 -4.58
C VAL A 126 -12.51 5.37 -4.49
N SER A 127 -12.66 6.63 -4.91
CA SER A 127 -13.97 7.27 -5.08
C SER A 127 -14.30 7.42 -6.55
N SER A 128 -15.48 6.95 -6.93
CA SER A 128 -15.97 6.99 -8.31
C SER A 128 -17.49 6.74 -8.32
N ASN A 129 -18.19 7.38 -9.26
CA ASN A 129 -19.62 7.21 -9.51
C ASN A 129 -20.50 7.38 -8.25
N GLY A 130 -20.21 8.39 -7.43
CA GLY A 130 -20.99 8.74 -6.26
C GLY A 130 -20.83 7.79 -5.06
N THR A 131 -19.77 6.97 -5.02
CA THR A 131 -19.43 6.15 -3.85
C THR A 131 -17.92 6.04 -3.67
N THR A 132 -17.50 5.68 -2.47
CA THR A 132 -16.11 5.33 -2.15
C THR A 132 -16.02 3.86 -1.71
N VAL A 133 -14.97 3.18 -2.16
CA VAL A 133 -14.63 1.81 -1.77
C VAL A 133 -13.21 1.81 -1.24
N SER A 134 -12.97 1.12 -0.13
CA SER A 134 -11.63 0.84 0.39
C SER A 134 -11.33 -0.65 0.36
N ARG A 135 -10.11 -1.02 -0.04
CA ARG A 135 -9.64 -2.41 -0.11
C ARG A 135 -8.33 -2.58 0.65
N LEU A 136 -8.22 -3.66 1.42
CA LEU A 136 -7.04 -4.00 2.21
C LEU A 136 -5.86 -4.41 1.31
N ARG A 137 -4.67 -4.55 1.93
CA ARG A 137 -3.46 -5.06 1.26
C ARG A 137 -3.64 -6.41 0.55
N ASN A 138 -4.50 -7.28 1.07
CA ASN A 138 -4.84 -8.55 0.41
C ASN A 138 -5.91 -8.41 -0.70
N GLY A 139 -6.30 -7.19 -1.06
CA GLY A 139 -7.30 -6.88 -2.08
C GLY A 139 -8.77 -7.04 -1.67
N SER A 140 -9.05 -7.60 -0.48
CA SER A 140 -10.41 -7.72 0.05
C SER A 140 -11.03 -6.34 0.33
N MET A 141 -12.35 -6.23 0.22
CA MET A 141 -13.05 -4.98 0.49
C MET A 141 -13.13 -4.74 2.00
N LEU A 142 -12.62 -3.60 2.46
CA LEU A 142 -12.77 -3.16 3.84
C LEU A 142 -14.13 -2.48 4.03
N HIS A 143 -14.39 -1.41 3.27
CA HIS A 143 -15.63 -0.64 3.36
C HIS A 143 -16.12 -0.14 2.01
N ARG A 144 -17.44 0.09 1.93
CA ARG A 144 -18.13 0.86 0.89
C ARG A 144 -18.95 1.96 1.57
N PHE A 145 -18.74 3.22 1.20
CA PHE A 145 -19.32 4.36 1.90
C PHE A 145 -19.36 5.63 1.05
N PRO A 146 -20.25 6.61 1.35
CA PRO A 146 -20.19 7.93 0.73
C PRO A 146 -19.07 8.77 1.36
N SER A 147 -18.37 9.56 0.55
CA SER A 147 -17.34 10.51 1.01
C SER A 147 -17.43 11.86 0.30
N ALA A 148 -16.77 12.86 0.89
CA ALA A 148 -16.58 14.17 0.30
C ALA A 148 -15.39 14.23 -0.68
N LEU A 149 -14.76 13.10 -1.00
CA LEU A 149 -13.76 13.01 -2.07
C LEU A 149 -14.40 13.26 -3.44
N PRO A 150 -13.61 13.61 -4.48
CA PRO A 150 -14.12 13.76 -5.83
C PRO A 150 -14.95 12.54 -6.29
N ASN A 151 -16.21 12.79 -6.64
CA ASN A 151 -17.18 11.76 -7.06
C ASN A 151 -17.39 10.62 -6.04
N GLY A 152 -17.17 10.89 -4.74
CA GLY A 152 -17.34 9.92 -3.65
C GLY A 152 -18.75 9.86 -3.04
N SER A 153 -19.65 10.76 -3.45
CA SER A 153 -21.05 10.77 -3.03
C SER A 153 -21.95 11.31 -4.15
N ARG A 154 -23.22 10.88 -4.17
CA ARG A 154 -24.21 11.29 -5.19
C ARG A 154 -24.58 12.78 -5.13
N THR A 155 -24.37 13.43 -3.98
CA THR A 155 -24.68 14.85 -3.77
C THR A 155 -23.61 15.78 -4.34
N ASN A 156 -22.36 15.32 -4.43
CA ASN A 156 -21.23 16.09 -4.95
C ASN A 156 -21.13 16.03 -6.49
N ASN A 157 -22.21 15.65 -7.16
CA ASN A 157 -22.27 15.41 -8.60
C ASN A 157 -22.58 16.71 -9.38
N SER A 158 -21.89 17.79 -9.02
CA SER A 158 -21.95 19.06 -9.74
C SER A 158 -21.21 18.90 -11.08
N SER A 159 -21.90 18.43 -12.11
CA SER A 159 -21.61 18.64 -13.54
C SER A 159 -20.18 18.38 -14.05
N ARG A 160 -19.37 17.56 -13.37
CA ARG A 160 -18.01 17.21 -13.82
C ARG A 160 -18.08 15.88 -14.57
N SER A 161 -17.37 15.84 -15.70
CA SER A 161 -17.33 14.73 -16.66
C SER A 161 -17.33 13.35 -15.99
N GLY A 162 -17.93 12.35 -16.64
CA GLY A 162 -18.00 10.95 -16.17
C GLY A 162 -16.65 10.24 -15.95
N GLN A 163 -15.53 10.97 -15.93
CA GLN A 163 -14.18 10.50 -15.64
C GLN A 163 -13.58 11.11 -14.36
N SER A 164 -14.36 11.79 -13.52
CA SER A 164 -13.87 12.26 -12.21
C SER A 164 -13.84 11.12 -11.19
N TYR A 165 -12.64 10.69 -10.79
CA TYR A 165 -12.41 9.72 -9.72
C TYR A 165 -11.18 10.10 -8.91
N CYS A 166 -11.04 9.55 -7.70
CA CYS A 166 -9.88 9.74 -6.85
C CYS A 166 -9.36 8.39 -6.37
N ILE A 167 -8.03 8.31 -6.23
CA ILE A 167 -7.31 7.14 -5.75
C ILE A 167 -6.31 7.60 -4.70
N LEU A 168 -6.46 7.09 -3.48
CA LEU A 168 -5.63 7.39 -2.32
C LEU A 168 -5.04 6.12 -1.73
N ASP A 169 -3.86 6.24 -1.16
CA ASP A 169 -3.26 5.20 -0.33
C ASP A 169 -3.29 5.61 1.14
N CYS A 170 -4.02 4.84 1.94
CA CYS A 170 -4.44 5.23 3.28
C CYS A 170 -4.08 4.17 4.33
N ILE A 171 -4.05 4.58 5.58
CA ILE A 171 -4.11 3.68 6.74
C ILE A 171 -5.40 4.02 7.48
N PHE A 172 -6.31 3.04 7.54
CA PHE A 172 -7.53 3.18 8.32
C PHE A 172 -7.23 2.91 9.79
N HIS A 173 -7.37 3.94 10.61
CA HIS A 173 -7.19 3.86 12.06
C HIS A 173 -8.58 3.64 12.69
N GLU A 174 -8.80 2.43 13.19
CA GLU A 174 -10.10 2.01 13.70
C GLU A 174 -10.59 2.79 14.94
N PRO A 175 -9.73 3.11 15.94
CA PRO A 175 -10.19 3.78 17.15
C PRO A 175 -10.86 5.14 16.90
N ASP A 176 -10.35 5.95 15.96
CA ASP A 176 -10.91 7.27 15.64
C ASP A 176 -11.70 7.31 14.32
N GLN A 177 -11.84 6.15 13.65
CA GLN A 177 -12.54 5.96 12.37
C GLN A 177 -12.06 6.93 11.27
N THR A 178 -10.74 7.13 11.18
CA THR A 178 -10.11 8.05 10.20
C THR A 178 -9.27 7.30 9.19
N TYR A 179 -9.39 7.69 7.92
CA TYR A 179 -8.43 7.34 6.88
C TYR A 179 -7.28 8.34 6.90
N TYR A 180 -6.15 7.93 7.45
CA TYR A 180 -4.91 8.69 7.34
C TYR A 180 -4.32 8.48 5.95
N VAL A 181 -4.42 9.50 5.11
CA VAL A 181 -3.91 9.51 3.74
C VAL A 181 -2.41 9.69 3.80
N ILE A 182 -1.67 8.70 3.33
CA ILE A 182 -0.20 8.78 3.27
C ILE A 182 0.28 8.98 1.83
N ASP A 183 -0.59 8.75 0.84
CA ASP A 183 -0.27 9.03 -0.55
C ASP A 183 -1.51 9.34 -1.41
N MET A 184 -1.30 10.06 -2.51
CA MET A 184 -2.32 10.42 -3.51
C MET A 184 -1.86 10.03 -4.91
N LEU A 185 -2.60 9.10 -5.53
CA LEU A 185 -2.23 8.50 -6.80
C LEU A 185 -3.07 9.05 -7.95
N CYS A 186 -4.30 9.49 -7.66
CA CYS A 186 -5.15 10.16 -8.63
C CYS A 186 -6.10 11.14 -7.95
N TRP A 187 -6.27 12.33 -8.53
CA TRP A 187 -7.20 13.34 -8.03
C TRP A 187 -8.07 13.90 -9.14
N ALA A 188 -9.39 13.74 -9.00
CA ALA A 188 -10.38 14.20 -9.98
C ALA A 188 -10.08 13.74 -11.42
N GLY A 189 -9.61 12.50 -11.57
CA GLY A 189 -9.25 11.89 -12.85
C GLY A 189 -7.83 12.22 -13.35
N MET A 190 -7.06 13.05 -12.65
CA MET A 190 -5.65 13.33 -12.99
C MET A 190 -4.75 12.30 -12.31
N SER A 191 -4.07 11.46 -13.09
CA SER A 191 -3.10 10.51 -12.56
C SER A 191 -1.83 11.19 -12.06
N LEU A 192 -1.31 10.72 -10.93
CA LEU A 192 -0.10 11.21 -10.27
C LEU A 192 0.98 10.12 -10.12
N TYR A 193 0.78 8.93 -10.71
CA TYR A 193 1.71 7.80 -10.56
C TYR A 193 3.15 8.15 -10.99
N GLU A 194 3.30 8.90 -12.08
CA GLU A 194 4.60 9.36 -12.60
C GLU A 194 5.08 10.68 -11.98
N CYS A 195 4.38 11.19 -10.96
CA CYS A 195 4.85 12.34 -10.21
C CYS A 195 5.75 11.90 -9.06
N THR A 196 6.74 12.74 -8.75
CA THR A 196 7.60 12.57 -7.59
C THR A 196 6.78 12.57 -6.29
N ALA A 197 7.27 11.87 -5.26
CA ALA A 197 6.65 11.86 -3.93
C ALA A 197 6.48 13.27 -3.37
N GLU A 198 7.46 14.14 -3.58
CA GLU A 198 7.39 15.54 -3.21
C GLU A 198 6.19 16.28 -3.82
N PHE A 199 5.97 16.12 -5.13
CA PHE A 199 4.81 16.72 -5.78
C PHE A 199 3.50 16.12 -5.26
N ARG A 200 3.45 14.78 -5.12
CA ARG A 200 2.26 14.08 -4.61
C ARG A 200 1.88 14.54 -3.21
N PHE A 201 2.85 14.75 -2.32
CA PHE A 201 2.62 15.22 -0.96
C PHE A 201 2.19 16.69 -0.90
N PHE A 202 2.83 17.55 -1.69
CA PHE A 202 2.39 18.95 -1.85
C PHE A 202 0.94 19.03 -2.36
N TRP A 203 0.62 18.24 -3.37
CA TRP A 203 -0.71 18.21 -3.99
C TRP A 203 -1.75 17.63 -3.03
N LEU A 204 -1.41 16.57 -2.30
CA LEU A 204 -2.27 15.97 -1.28
C LEU A 204 -2.67 16.99 -0.20
N ASN A 205 -1.69 17.68 0.38
CA ASN A 205 -1.94 18.65 1.44
C ASN A 205 -2.79 19.84 0.98
N SER A 206 -2.57 20.31 -0.25
CA SER A 206 -3.36 21.42 -0.81
C SER A 206 -4.77 21.00 -1.22
N LYS A 207 -4.93 19.81 -1.83
CA LYS A 207 -6.23 19.40 -2.38
C LYS A 207 -7.17 18.75 -1.40
N LEU A 208 -6.68 18.03 -0.40
CA LEU A 208 -7.57 17.37 0.56
C LEU A 208 -8.36 18.39 1.38
N VAL A 209 -7.72 19.47 1.83
CA VAL A 209 -8.35 20.52 2.64
C VAL A 209 -9.34 21.39 1.86
N GLU A 210 -9.21 21.47 0.53
CA GLU A 210 -10.21 22.10 -0.34
C GLU A 210 -11.52 21.31 -0.39
N THR A 211 -11.52 20.07 0.11
CA THR A 211 -12.73 19.23 0.21
C THR A 211 -13.34 19.27 1.60
N GLY A 212 -14.60 18.82 1.71
CA GLY A 212 -15.21 18.53 3.01
C GLY A 212 -14.73 17.23 3.66
N ALA A 213 -13.70 16.56 3.13
CA ALA A 213 -13.30 15.22 3.60
C ALA A 213 -12.60 15.22 4.97
N CYS A 214 -12.12 16.37 5.42
CA CYS A 214 -11.53 16.56 6.75
C CYS A 214 -12.57 16.90 7.83
N ASN A 215 -13.81 17.20 7.43
CA ASN A 215 -14.88 17.58 8.34
C ASN A 215 -15.40 16.36 9.13
N ASP A 216 -16.23 16.62 10.13
CA ASP A 216 -16.87 15.54 10.87
C ASP A 216 -17.84 14.72 9.99
N PRO A 217 -18.06 13.44 10.35
CA PRO A 217 -18.95 12.57 9.60
C PRO A 217 -20.37 13.13 9.43
N SER A 218 -20.96 12.86 8.27
CA SER A 218 -22.34 13.21 7.91
C SER A 218 -22.97 12.09 7.06
N PRO A 219 -24.29 12.14 6.76
CA PRO A 219 -24.93 11.12 5.93
C PRO A 219 -24.29 10.90 4.54
N TYR A 220 -23.61 11.92 4.00
CA TYR A 220 -22.93 11.86 2.70
C TYR A 220 -21.40 11.80 2.80
N HIS A 221 -20.88 11.67 4.02
CA HIS A 221 -19.45 11.59 4.31
C HIS A 221 -19.23 10.77 5.57
N ARG A 222 -19.02 9.45 5.44
CA ARG A 222 -19.03 8.54 6.60
C ARG A 222 -17.78 8.60 7.47
N TYR A 223 -16.60 8.76 6.86
CA TYR A 223 -15.32 8.66 7.54
C TYR A 223 -14.46 9.87 7.25
N ARG A 224 -13.76 10.38 8.26
CA ARG A 224 -12.82 11.50 8.11
C ARG A 224 -11.60 11.04 7.31
N PHE A 225 -11.04 11.97 6.54
CA PHE A 225 -9.73 11.84 5.92
C PHE A 225 -8.79 12.87 6.52
N ARG A 226 -7.55 12.47 6.83
CA ARG A 226 -6.51 13.38 7.31
C ARG A 226 -5.19 13.05 6.66
N THR A 227 -4.40 14.08 6.34
CA THR A 227 -3.01 13.85 5.94
C THR A 227 -2.16 13.52 7.17
N ILE A 228 -1.11 12.73 6.97
CA ILE A 228 -0.07 12.56 7.97
C ILE A 228 0.93 13.72 7.90
N LEU A 229 1.56 14.04 9.02
CA LEU A 229 2.63 15.03 9.06
C LEU A 229 3.91 14.42 8.46
N ILE A 230 4.47 15.13 7.48
CA ILE A 230 5.68 14.74 6.75
C ILE A 230 6.74 15.81 7.03
N TYR A 231 7.95 15.37 7.34
CA TYR A 231 9.07 16.22 7.68
C TYR A 231 10.26 15.91 6.77
N ASP A 232 11.13 16.88 6.57
CA ASP A 232 12.47 16.62 6.04
C ASP A 232 13.25 15.73 7.02
N CYS A 233 14.17 14.92 6.51
CA CYS A 233 15.00 14.05 7.34
C CYS A 233 16.21 14.77 7.97
N ASP A 234 16.07 16.03 8.37
CA ASP A 234 17.04 16.70 9.22
C ASP A 234 16.87 16.30 10.69
N GLN A 235 17.70 16.86 11.57
CA GLN A 235 17.67 16.50 12.99
C GLN A 235 16.31 16.82 13.64
N GLU A 236 15.68 17.94 13.27
CA GLU A 236 14.42 18.39 13.84
C GLU A 236 13.25 17.56 13.34
N GLY A 237 13.20 17.29 12.03
CA GLY A 237 12.17 16.48 11.40
C GLY A 237 12.21 15.02 11.83
N LEU A 238 13.40 14.42 11.96
CA LEU A 238 13.56 13.07 12.53
C LEU A 238 13.05 13.01 13.97
N LYS A 239 13.41 14.00 14.80
CA LYS A 239 12.95 14.08 16.19
C LYS A 239 11.43 14.26 16.26
N ALA A 240 10.87 15.10 15.39
CA ALA A 240 9.43 15.36 15.32
C ALA A 240 8.66 14.09 14.91
N ALA A 241 9.11 13.38 13.88
CA ALA A 241 8.48 12.13 13.46
C ALA A 241 8.59 11.02 14.53
N TYR A 242 9.75 10.89 15.18
CA TYR A 242 10.00 9.86 16.18
C TYR A 242 9.25 10.11 17.50
N SER A 243 9.46 11.28 18.09
CA SER A 243 9.00 11.60 19.45
C SER A 243 7.80 12.56 19.52
N GLY A 244 7.43 13.19 18.39
CA GLY A 244 6.35 14.15 18.34
C GLY A 244 4.99 13.55 18.68
N SER A 245 4.11 14.39 19.21
CA SER A 245 2.72 14.01 19.51
C SER A 245 1.92 13.87 18.22
N VAL A 246 1.19 12.77 18.10
CA VAL A 246 0.30 12.46 16.98
C VAL A 246 -1.02 11.95 17.53
N PRO A 247 -2.15 12.09 16.80
CA PRO A 247 -3.48 11.69 17.29
C PRO A 247 -3.73 10.18 17.22
N TYR A 248 -2.72 9.39 16.89
CA TYR A 248 -2.79 7.95 16.70
C TYR A 248 -1.58 7.27 17.34
N MET A 249 -1.72 5.98 17.59
CA MET A 249 -0.57 5.16 17.97
C MET A 249 0.37 4.99 16.76
N LYS A 250 1.68 5.13 16.98
CA LYS A 250 2.68 4.94 15.91
C LYS A 250 2.91 3.43 15.65
N ASP A 251 3.16 3.09 14.39
CA ASP A 251 3.64 1.78 13.95
C ASP A 251 4.91 1.92 13.09
N GLY A 252 5.88 2.66 13.63
CA GLY A 252 7.16 2.93 12.99
C GLY A 252 7.24 4.28 12.29
N LEU A 253 8.37 4.46 11.62
CA LEU A 253 8.65 5.58 10.74
C LEU A 253 8.60 5.10 9.29
N LEU A 254 7.96 5.89 8.43
CA LEU A 254 8.12 5.74 6.97
C LEU A 254 9.10 6.79 6.47
N PHE A 255 9.93 6.37 5.52
CA PHE A 255 10.83 7.23 4.76
C PHE A 255 10.48 7.16 3.29
N TYR A 256 10.40 8.31 2.63
CA TYR A 256 10.12 8.39 1.20
C TYR A 256 11.23 9.14 0.50
N ASN A 257 11.82 8.56 -0.54
CA ASN A 257 12.68 9.31 -1.42
C ASN A 257 11.83 10.37 -2.15
N LYS A 258 12.24 11.63 -2.08
CA LYS A 258 11.49 12.78 -2.63
C LYS A 258 11.20 12.62 -4.12
N HIS A 259 12.08 11.96 -4.85
CA HIS A 259 11.99 11.75 -6.28
C HIS A 259 11.19 10.50 -6.68
N ALA A 260 10.80 9.64 -5.74
CA ALA A 260 10.13 8.39 -6.05
C ALA A 260 8.81 8.59 -6.79
N HIS A 261 8.62 7.90 -7.92
CA HIS A 261 7.30 7.72 -8.51
C HIS A 261 6.49 6.72 -7.66
N TYR A 262 5.17 6.71 -7.80
CA TYR A 262 4.36 5.68 -7.15
C TYR A 262 4.39 4.42 -8.01
N GLN A 263 5.05 3.36 -7.51
CA GLN A 263 5.16 2.07 -8.21
C GLN A 263 4.54 0.98 -7.35
N SER A 264 3.62 0.22 -7.94
CA SER A 264 3.00 -0.92 -7.29
C SER A 264 4.01 -2.03 -7.00
N GLY A 265 3.89 -2.68 -5.85
CA GLY A 265 4.84 -3.69 -5.37
C GLY A 265 5.91 -3.13 -4.43
N ASN A 266 6.88 -3.97 -4.08
CA ASN A 266 7.99 -3.59 -3.22
C ASN A 266 8.92 -2.60 -3.91
N THR A 267 9.40 -1.60 -3.16
CA THR A 267 10.36 -0.63 -3.68
C THR A 267 11.41 -0.25 -2.63
N PRO A 268 12.68 -0.08 -3.02
CA PRO A 268 13.72 0.40 -2.12
C PRO A 268 13.67 1.92 -1.90
N LEU A 269 12.77 2.63 -2.61
CA LEU A 269 12.59 4.09 -2.53
C LEU A 269 11.60 4.54 -1.45
N VAL A 270 10.95 3.58 -0.79
CA VAL A 270 10.16 3.82 0.40
C VAL A 270 10.62 2.82 1.45
N LEU A 271 10.92 3.31 2.65
CA LEU A 271 11.48 2.49 3.71
C LEU A 271 10.61 2.55 4.96
N VAL A 272 10.63 1.47 5.72
CA VAL A 272 10.05 1.40 7.06
C VAL A 272 11.15 1.09 8.07
N TRP A 273 11.12 1.79 9.19
CA TRP A 273 11.97 1.52 10.34
C TRP A 273 11.12 1.49 11.61
N LYS A 274 11.46 0.59 12.53
CA LYS A 274 10.75 0.40 13.78
C LYS A 274 11.73 0.13 14.93
N ASP A 275 11.33 0.58 16.11
CA ASP A 275 11.88 0.17 17.39
C ASP A 275 10.75 0.14 18.43
N GLU A 276 11.10 -0.23 19.67
CA GLU A 276 10.17 -0.37 20.79
C GLU A 276 9.47 0.95 21.18
N ASN A 277 10.06 2.10 20.83
CA ASN A 277 9.52 3.41 21.18
C ASN A 277 8.51 3.91 20.13
N CYS A 278 8.65 3.51 18.88
CA CYS A 278 7.80 3.98 17.78
C CYS A 278 6.84 2.92 17.21
N SER A 279 6.89 1.67 17.68
CA SER A 279 5.95 0.61 17.31
C SER A 279 5.73 -0.39 18.44
N GLN A 280 4.49 -0.86 18.58
CA GLN A 280 4.17 -2.00 19.45
C GLN A 280 4.62 -3.35 18.88
N TYR A 281 4.80 -3.44 17.55
CA TYR A 281 5.08 -4.67 16.82
C TYR A 281 6.38 -4.52 16.02
N VAL A 282 7.49 -4.57 16.75
CA VAL A 282 8.86 -4.53 16.20
C VAL A 282 9.23 -5.87 15.58
N LEU A 283 8.82 -6.96 16.23
CA LEU A 283 9.01 -8.34 15.81
C LEU A 283 7.64 -8.98 15.59
N ASP A 284 7.57 -9.99 14.73
CA ASP A 284 6.33 -10.74 14.55
C ASP A 284 6.02 -11.45 15.87
N THR A 285 4.77 -11.31 16.30
CA THR A 285 4.24 -11.95 17.50
C THR A 285 3.26 -13.05 17.11
N ASP A 286 3.17 -14.09 17.94
CA ASP A 286 2.10 -15.08 17.82
C ASP A 286 0.71 -14.46 18.11
N SER A 287 -0.34 -15.28 18.04
CA SER A 287 -1.72 -14.85 18.32
C SER A 287 -1.95 -14.35 19.75
N THR A 288 -0.99 -14.58 20.66
CA THR A 288 -1.02 -14.11 22.06
C THR A 288 -0.15 -12.88 22.29
N GLY A 289 0.51 -12.36 21.25
CA GLY A 289 1.38 -11.19 21.34
C GLY A 289 2.79 -11.52 21.84
N GLN A 290 3.17 -12.79 21.95
CA GLN A 290 4.53 -13.20 22.34
C GLN A 290 5.43 -13.27 21.10
N VAL A 291 6.67 -12.81 21.24
CA VAL A 291 7.68 -12.92 20.18
C VAL A 291 8.18 -14.37 20.15
N PRO A 292 7.99 -15.12 19.05
CA PRO A 292 8.47 -16.50 18.96
C PRO A 292 10.01 -16.58 18.94
N ASP A 293 10.56 -17.66 19.50
CA ASP A 293 12.00 -17.97 19.46
C ASP A 293 12.57 -18.05 18.03
N GLN A 294 11.71 -18.35 17.05
CA GLN A 294 12.03 -18.39 15.63
C GLN A 294 11.06 -17.51 14.85
N GLN A 295 11.59 -16.53 14.12
CA GLN A 295 10.80 -15.66 13.25
C GLN A 295 10.54 -16.37 11.92
N GLN A 296 9.30 -16.36 11.47
CA GLN A 296 8.91 -16.94 10.18
C GLN A 296 9.14 -15.91 9.07
N LEU A 297 9.68 -16.36 7.94
CA LEU A 297 9.79 -15.56 6.73
C LEU A 297 8.63 -15.95 5.81
N VAL A 298 7.86 -14.97 5.36
CA VAL A 298 6.83 -15.19 4.34
C VAL A 298 7.50 -15.17 2.96
N LEU A 299 7.43 -16.30 2.27
CA LEU A 299 7.83 -16.43 0.88
C LEU A 299 6.59 -16.33 -0.01
N GLU A 300 6.74 -15.70 -1.17
CA GLU A 300 5.74 -15.71 -2.23
C GLU A 300 5.88 -17.00 -3.05
N LEU A 301 4.78 -17.72 -3.21
CA LEU A 301 4.71 -18.82 -4.18
C LEU A 301 4.39 -18.23 -5.55
N LEU A 302 5.36 -18.31 -6.46
CA LEU A 302 5.24 -17.91 -7.85
C LEU A 302 4.40 -18.93 -8.63
N ASP A 303 3.79 -18.48 -9.73
CA ASP A 303 2.90 -19.30 -10.56
C ASP A 303 3.60 -20.53 -11.17
N ASP A 304 4.93 -20.52 -11.25
CA ASP A 304 5.73 -21.66 -11.71
C ASP A 304 6.11 -22.65 -10.59
N GLY A 305 5.55 -22.46 -9.40
CA GLY A 305 5.77 -23.29 -8.21
C GLY A 305 6.99 -22.90 -7.37
N ARG A 306 7.77 -21.89 -7.79
CA ARG A 306 8.93 -21.42 -7.03
C ARG A 306 8.51 -20.63 -5.79
N LEU A 307 9.19 -20.86 -4.68
CA LEU A 307 9.12 -20.03 -3.48
C LEU A 307 10.22 -18.98 -3.54
N ALA A 308 9.84 -17.71 -3.58
CA ALA A 308 10.76 -16.58 -3.66
C ALA A 308 10.48 -15.54 -2.57
N THR A 309 11.49 -14.73 -2.24
CA THR A 309 11.25 -13.51 -1.45
C THR A 309 10.61 -12.43 -2.30
N SER A 310 9.93 -11.47 -1.66
CA SER A 310 9.39 -10.28 -2.32
C SER A 310 10.45 -9.18 -2.57
N ASP A 311 11.75 -9.51 -2.55
CA ASP A 311 12.82 -8.57 -2.89
C ASP A 311 12.83 -8.28 -4.40
N ASP A 312 13.50 -7.20 -4.85
CA ASP A 312 13.77 -6.93 -6.27
C ASP A 312 15.28 -6.93 -6.53
N PRO A 313 15.88 -7.93 -7.21
CA PRO A 313 15.22 -9.08 -7.80
C PRO A 313 14.82 -10.12 -6.75
N PRO A 314 13.74 -10.90 -6.98
CA PRO A 314 13.31 -11.96 -6.08
C PRO A 314 14.40 -13.02 -5.87
N VAL A 315 14.62 -13.43 -4.61
CA VAL A 315 15.55 -14.52 -4.27
C VAL A 315 14.76 -15.82 -4.18
N VAL A 316 15.06 -16.79 -5.05
CA VAL A 316 14.40 -18.10 -5.06
C VAL A 316 15.03 -19.01 -4.00
N PHE A 317 14.21 -19.53 -3.09
CA PHE A 317 14.63 -20.45 -2.03
C PHE A 317 14.36 -21.91 -2.35
N GLY A 318 13.36 -22.18 -3.17
CA GLY A 318 12.99 -23.54 -3.54
C GLY A 318 11.86 -23.57 -4.56
N CYS A 319 11.39 -24.77 -4.87
CA CYS A 319 10.22 -25.03 -5.69
C CYS A 319 9.37 -26.05 -4.95
N LEU A 320 8.08 -25.79 -4.83
CA LEU A 320 7.14 -26.78 -4.32
C LEU A 320 6.90 -27.84 -5.40
N ASP A 321 6.72 -29.09 -4.98
CA ASP A 321 6.32 -30.17 -5.88
C ASP A 321 4.97 -29.83 -6.51
N ARG A 322 4.84 -30.01 -7.83
CA ARG A 322 3.57 -29.78 -8.54
C ARG A 322 2.45 -30.65 -7.99
N ASP A 323 2.76 -31.85 -7.54
CA ASP A 323 1.78 -32.76 -6.93
C ASP A 323 1.29 -32.21 -5.57
N PHE A 324 2.16 -31.50 -4.84
CA PHE A 324 1.82 -30.85 -3.57
C PHE A 324 1.00 -29.58 -3.82
N ILE A 325 1.40 -28.75 -4.79
CA ILE A 325 0.65 -27.53 -5.17
C ILE A 325 -0.76 -27.92 -5.63
N GLN A 326 -0.91 -28.96 -6.46
CA GLN A 326 -2.23 -29.41 -6.93
C GLN A 326 -3.10 -29.99 -5.81
N LYS A 327 -2.51 -30.72 -4.84
CA LYS A 327 -3.27 -31.32 -3.73
C LYS A 327 -3.68 -30.35 -2.63
N GLU A 328 -2.81 -29.42 -2.26
CA GLU A 328 -2.97 -28.61 -1.04
C GLU A 328 -3.36 -27.14 -1.34
N LEU A 329 -2.93 -26.59 -2.48
CA LEU A 329 -3.13 -25.18 -2.82
C LEU A 329 -4.03 -24.99 -4.02
N GLY A 330 -4.19 -26.04 -4.83
CA GLY A 330 -5.13 -26.03 -5.92
C GLY A 330 -4.74 -25.22 -7.15
N ILE A 331 -3.47 -24.90 -7.28
CA ILE A 331 -2.96 -24.13 -8.41
C ILE A 331 -2.46 -25.18 -9.40
N SER A 332 -3.10 -25.30 -10.58
CA SER A 332 -2.65 -26.24 -11.61
C SER A 332 -1.55 -25.68 -12.49
#